data_AF-A0A5K1GTQ2-F1
#
_entry.id   AF-A0A5K1GTQ2-F1
#
_cell.length_a   1.000
_cell.length_b   1.000
_cell.length_c   1.000
_cell.angle_alpha   90.00
_cell.angle_beta   90.00
_cell.angle_gamma   90.00
#
_symmetry.space_group_name_H-M   'P 1'
#
loop_
_entity.id
_entity.type
_entity.pdbx_description
1 polymer ?
#
loop_
_entity_poly.entity_id
_entity_poly.type
_entity_poly.pdbx_seq_one_letter_code
_entity_poly.pdbx_strand_id
1 'polypeptide(L)' 'GSEIIREGIGQDLLVGGGGRTRGQAIAMGCKMVGGGNDGSLDICARVCIIDEDENIIYHSYVKPIIPVTNY' A
#
# COMPACT_ATOMS: atom_id res chain seq x y z
N GLY A 1 -5.13 -0.84 14.89
CA GLY A 1 -3.93 -0.35 14.17
C GLY A 1 -3.43 -1.35 13.14
N SER A 2 -3.24 -2.61 13.56
CA SER A 2 -2.56 -3.67 12.79
C SER A 2 -3.44 -4.52 11.86
N GLU A 3 -4.78 -4.46 11.96
CA GLU A 3 -5.68 -5.30 11.14
C GLU A 3 -5.68 -4.91 9.66
N ILE A 4 -5.57 -3.61 9.38
CA ILE A 4 -5.60 -3.04 8.03
C ILE A 4 -4.35 -3.32 7.19
N ILE A 5 -3.27 -3.80 7.81
CA ILE A 5 -2.04 -4.23 7.14
C ILE A 5 -2.17 -5.72 6.78
N ARG A 6 -2.82 -6.53 7.62
CA ARG A 6 -2.94 -8.00 7.44
C ARG A 6 -3.94 -8.40 6.35
N GLU A 7 -4.99 -7.60 6.14
CA GLU A 7 -6.07 -7.84 5.16
C GLU A 7 -5.76 -7.31 3.73
N GLY A 8 -4.56 -6.76 3.49
CA GLY A 8 -4.21 -6.08 2.24
C GLY A 8 -2.78 -6.21 1.73
N ILE A 9 -1.83 -6.72 2.51
CA ILE A 9 -0.44 -6.89 2.05
C ILE A 9 -0.22 -8.22 1.32
N GLY A 10 -0.90 -8.39 0.20
CA GLY A 10 -0.37 -9.24 -0.84
C GLY A 10 0.76 -8.49 -1.56
N GLN A 11 2.01 -8.79 -1.18
CA GLN A 11 3.25 -8.56 -1.97
C GLN A 11 3.95 -7.18 -1.86
N ASP A 12 5.29 -7.25 -1.92
CA ASP A 12 6.35 -6.24 -1.99
C ASP A 12 6.85 -5.52 -0.70
N LEU A 13 7.62 -6.28 0.11
CA LEU A 13 8.61 -5.70 1.02
C LEU A 13 9.78 -5.13 0.18
N LEU A 14 9.75 -3.83 -0.10
CA LEU A 14 10.85 -3.14 -0.78
C LEU A 14 12.02 -2.90 0.19
N VAL A 15 12.98 -3.82 0.20
CA VAL A 15 14.30 -3.60 0.82
C VAL A 15 15.12 -2.70 -0.11
N GLY A 16 15.18 -1.39 0.20
CA GLY A 16 16.04 -0.44 -0.48
C GLY A 16 17.53 -0.73 -0.24
N GLY A 17 18.11 -1.64 -1.01
CA GLY A 17 19.53 -2.00 -0.94
C GLY A 17 20.40 -1.13 -1.84
N GLY A 18 21.19 -0.22 -1.26
CA GLY A 18 22.09 0.65 -2.02
C GLY A 18 23.18 1.35 -1.21
N GLY A 19 24.09 0.59 -0.58
CA GLY A 19 25.43 1.06 -0.20
C GLY A 19 25.66 1.49 1.26
N ARG A 20 26.36 0.64 2.02
CA ARG A 20 27.17 0.88 3.26
C ARG A 20 26.66 1.81 4.39
N THR A 21 25.50 2.43 4.30
CA THR A 21 24.78 3.01 5.42
C THR A 21 23.77 1.99 5.90
N ARG A 22 23.64 1.81 7.22
CA ARG A 22 22.66 0.94 7.87
C ARG A 22 21.27 1.27 7.30
N GLY A 23 20.81 0.47 6.32
CA GLY A 23 19.58 0.76 5.58
C GLY A 23 18.38 0.52 6.49
N GLN A 24 17.51 1.50 6.64
CA GLN A 24 16.22 1.30 7.31
C GLN A 24 15.31 0.51 6.39
N ALA A 25 14.74 -0.57 6.92
CA ALA A 25 13.71 -1.33 6.24
C ALA A 25 12.37 -0.61 6.42
N ILE A 26 11.60 -0.55 5.35
CA ILE A 26 10.21 -0.09 5.40
C ILE A 26 9.32 -1.12 4.72
N ALA A 27 8.12 -1.31 5.23
CA ALA A 27 7.10 -2.10 4.58
C ALA A 27 6.02 -1.18 4.00
N MET A 28 5.53 -1.51 2.81
CA MET A 28 4.46 -0.78 2.16
C MET A 28 3.27 -1.71 1.89
N GLY A 29 2.07 -1.17 2.00
CA GLY A 29 0.84 -1.90 1.75
C GLY A 29 -0.17 -1.04 1.02
N CYS A 30 -0.85 -1.64 0.04
CA CYS A 30 -1.90 -0.97 -0.72
C CYS A 30 -3.25 -1.67 -0.51
N LYS A 31 -4.35 -0.91 -0.48
CA LYS A 31 -5.69 -1.48 -0.62
C LYS A 31 -6.17 -1.21 -2.04
N MET A 32 -6.44 -2.28 -2.77
CA MET A 32 -6.96 -2.23 -4.13
C MET A 32 -8.49 -2.30 -4.10
N VAL A 33 -9.14 -1.63 -5.04
CA VAL A 33 -10.59 -1.69 -5.31
C VAL A 33 -10.80 -1.85 -6.82
N GLY A 34 -11.90 -2.48 -7.23
CA GLY A 34 -12.23 -2.67 -8.63
C GLY A 34 -12.79 -1.39 -9.25
N GLY A 35 -12.34 -1.05 -10.46
CA GLY A 35 -12.89 0.05 -11.23
C GLY A 35 -12.71 -0.13 -12.72
N GLY A 36 -12.94 0.97 -13.45
CA GLY A 36 -13.18 0.90 -14.89
C GLY A 36 -14.62 0.52 -15.20
N ASN A 37 -15.06 0.77 -16.43
CA ASN A 37 -16.46 0.64 -16.83
C ASN A 37 -17.02 -0.79 -16.66
N ASP A 38 -16.15 -1.79 -16.65
CA ASP A 38 -16.44 -3.21 -16.48
C ASP A 38 -15.89 -3.79 -15.15
N GLY A 39 -15.27 -2.97 -14.30
CA GLY A 39 -14.70 -3.43 -13.02
C GLY A 39 -13.44 -4.28 -13.14
N SER A 40 -12.81 -4.32 -14.32
CA SER A 40 -11.62 -5.13 -14.57
C SER A 40 -10.30 -4.51 -14.09
N LEU A 41 -10.31 -3.23 -13.70
CA LEU A 41 -9.11 -2.51 -13.30
C LEU A 41 -8.95 -2.52 -11.78
N ASP A 42 -7.75 -2.89 -11.32
CA ASP A 42 -7.37 -2.72 -9.91
C ASP A 42 -6.88 -1.28 -9.67
N ILE A 43 -7.63 -0.55 -8.84
CA ILE A 43 -7.33 0.83 -8.45
C ILE A 43 -6.80 0.85 -7.02
N CYS A 44 -5.67 1.49 -6.80
CA CYS A 44 -5.20 1.75 -5.44
C CYS A 44 -6.10 2.79 -4.75
N ALA A 45 -6.80 2.39 -3.69
CA ALA A 45 -7.64 3.25 -2.87
C ALA A 45 -6.93 3.76 -1.61
N ARG A 46 -5.89 3.06 -1.14
CA ARG A 46 -5.15 3.41 0.07
C ARG A 46 -3.71 2.94 0.01
N VAL A 47 -2.81 3.74 0.55
CA VAL A 47 -1.39 3.38 0.75
C VAL A 47 -1.03 3.56 2.23
N CYS A 48 -0.28 2.60 2.76
CA CYS A 48 0.36 2.63 4.08
C CYS A 48 1.85 2.34 3.93
N ILE A 49 2.69 3.07 4.67
CA ILE A 49 4.13 2.82 4.80
C ILE A 49 4.45 2.76 6.29
N ILE A 50 5.17 1.72 6.70
CA ILE A 50 5.60 1.52 8.08
C ILE A 50 7.11 1.26 8.17
N ASP A 51 7.72 1.58 9.31
CA ASP A 51 9.12 1.22 9.61
C ASP A 51 9.24 -0.18 10.24
N GLU A 52 10.47 -0.54 10.62
CA GLU A 52 10.83 -1.79 11.29
C GLU A 52 10.24 -1.95 12.70
N ASP A 53 9.88 -0.85 13.35
CA ASP A 53 9.23 -0.79 14.66
C ASP A 53 7.69 -0.70 14.55
N GLU A 54 7.15 -0.98 13.35
CA GLU A 54 5.73 -0.94 13.01
C GLU A 54 5.09 0.47 13.13
N ASN A 55 5.90 1.53 13.17
CA ASN A 55 5.38 2.89 13.20
C ASN A 55 4.87 3.31 11.82
N ILE A 56 3.72 3.97 11.78
CA ILE A 56 3.16 4.50 10.54
C ILE A 56 3.96 5.74 10.11
N ILE A 57 4.75 5.58 9.06
CA ILE A 57 5.50 6.68 8.42
C ILE A 57 4.54 7.48 7.52
N TYR A 58 3.66 6.78 6.81
CA TYR A 58 2.73 7.41 5.88
C TYR A 58 1.43 6.62 5.75
N HIS A 59 0.32 7.35 5.71
CA HIS A 59 -1.01 6.78 5.50
C HIS A 59 -1.88 7.78 4.76
N SER A 60 -2.36 7.41 3.57
CA SER A 60 -3.26 8.25 2.80
C SER A 60 -4.24 7.43 1.99
N TYR A 61 -5.44 8.00 1.83
CA TYR A 61 -6.41 7.56 0.85
C TYR A 61 -6.08 8.20 -0.50
N VAL A 62 -6.24 7.41 -1.56
CA VAL A 62 -6.05 7.86 -2.94
C VAL A 62 -7.43 8.11 -3.51
N LYS A 63 -7.64 9.29 -4.11
CA LYS A 63 -8.88 9.57 -4.84
C LYS A 63 -8.74 9.00 -6.26
N PRO A 64 -9.55 8.01 -6.64
CA PRO A 64 -9.52 7.45 -7.99
C PRO A 64 -9.85 8.51 -9.04
N ILE A 65 -9.10 8.50 -10.13
CA ILE A 65 -9.36 9.38 -11.30
C ILE A 65 -10.49 8.80 -12.16
N ILE A 66 -10.67 7.48 -12.09
CA ILE A 66 -11.72 6.72 -12.76
C ILE A 66 -12.74 6.20 -11.73
N PRO A 67 -14.02 6.02 -12.12
CA PRO A 67 -15.05 5.57 -11.20
C PRO A 67 -14.73 4.17 -10.64
N VAL A 68 -14.91 4.04 -9.33
CA VAL A 68 -14.90 2.75 -8.64
C VAL A 68 -16.22 2.07 -8.94
N THR A 69 -16.16 0.83 -9.39
CA THR A 69 -17.35 0.02 -9.66
C THR A 69 -17.52 -1.11 -8.65
N ASN A 70 -16.45 -1.49 -7.95
CA ASN A 70 -16.50 -2.50 -6.88
C ASN A 70 -15.54 -2.14 -5.74
N TYR A 71 -16.03 -2.14 -4.50
CA TYR A 71 -15.24 -1.82 -3.29
C TYR A 71 -14.63 -3.05 -2.62
#